data_AF-A0A524MSC6-F1
#
_entry.id   AF-A0A524MSC6-F1
#
_cell.length_a   1.000
_cell.length_b   1.000
_cell.length_c   1.000
_cell.angle_alpha   90.00
_cell.angle_beta   90.00
_cell.angle_gamma   90.00
#
_symmetry.space_group_name_H-M   'P 1'
#
loop_
_entity.id
_entity.type
_entity.pdbx_description
1 polymer ?
#
loop_
_entity_poly.entity_id
_entity_poly.type
_entity_poly.pdbx_seq_one_letter_code
_entity_poly.pdbx_strand_id
1 'polypeptide(L)'
;MSDTTTDSKNDTNVDVVDEVRTWLEENWDPDLTVAEWWERLGLAGWAAPTLPTDAYGKGLSRGDAVLVQNAINEFGALGAPGGLGLLLAAPTIATHGNPEQIEKYV
;
A
#
# COMPACT_ATOMS: atom_id res chain seq x y z
N MET A 1 -10.37 -36.15 9.43
CA MET A 1 -9.36 -35.33 8.76
C MET A 1 -9.95 -33.95 8.68
N SER A 2 -9.61 -33.09 9.62
CA SER A 2 -10.14 -31.72 9.69
C SER A 2 -9.19 -30.81 8.91
N ASP A 3 -9.77 -30.00 8.02
CA ASP A 3 -9.09 -29.02 7.17
C ASP A 3 -8.34 -27.98 8.03
N THR A 4 -7.01 -27.98 8.00
CA THR A 4 -6.14 -27.01 8.70
C THR A 4 -5.69 -25.86 7.78
N THR A 5 -6.21 -25.76 6.56
CA THR A 5 -5.64 -24.84 5.55
C THR A 5 -6.22 -23.42 5.59
N THR A 6 -7.34 -23.18 6.29
CA THR A 6 -8.09 -21.90 6.19
C THR A 6 -7.63 -20.83 7.19
N ASP A 7 -6.95 -21.18 8.28
CA ASP A 7 -6.63 -20.24 9.38
C ASP A 7 -5.52 -19.25 9.01
N SER A 8 -4.40 -19.76 8.45
CA SER A 8 -3.18 -18.96 8.30
C SER A 8 -3.32 -17.79 7.32
N LYS A 9 -4.12 -17.91 6.26
CA LYS A 9 -4.38 -16.80 5.33
C LYS A 9 -5.23 -15.71 5.95
N ASN A 10 -6.13 -16.09 6.87
CA ASN A 10 -7.00 -15.13 7.54
C ASN A 10 -6.20 -14.35 8.58
N ASP A 11 -5.31 -15.03 9.32
CA ASP A 11 -4.42 -14.40 10.31
C ASP A 11 -3.46 -13.39 9.68
N THR A 12 -2.83 -13.73 8.55
CA THR A 12 -1.96 -12.77 7.81
C THR A 12 -2.72 -11.55 7.30
N ASN A 13 -4.01 -11.70 6.99
CA ASN A 13 -4.83 -10.62 6.48
C ASN A 13 -5.35 -9.70 7.59
N VAL A 14 -5.58 -10.25 8.78
CA VAL A 14 -5.84 -9.44 9.99
C VAL A 14 -4.57 -8.66 10.35
N ASP A 15 -3.41 -9.28 10.27
CA ASP A 15 -2.11 -8.65 10.57
C ASP A 15 -1.84 -7.41 9.69
N VAL A 16 -2.06 -7.50 8.37
CA VAL A 16 -1.82 -6.36 7.47
C VAL A 16 -2.82 -5.20 7.68
N VAL A 17 -4.06 -5.51 8.07
CA VAL A 17 -5.07 -4.49 8.39
C VAL A 17 -4.72 -3.79 9.69
N ASP A 18 -4.27 -4.53 10.70
CA ASP A 18 -3.82 -3.95 11.97
C ASP A 18 -2.54 -3.10 11.75
N GLU A 19 -1.59 -3.58 10.93
CA GLU A 19 -0.37 -2.83 10.57
C GLU A 19 -0.71 -1.47 9.96
N VAL A 20 -1.57 -1.42 8.95
CA VAL A 20 -1.93 -0.14 8.32
C VAL A 20 -2.72 0.76 9.28
N ARG A 21 -3.59 0.21 10.13
CA ARG A 21 -4.34 1.01 11.12
C ARG A 21 -3.42 1.66 12.14
N THR A 22 -2.49 0.91 12.73
CA THR A 22 -1.48 1.45 13.64
C THR A 22 -0.63 2.51 12.95
N TRP A 23 -0.20 2.25 11.70
CA TRP A 23 0.57 3.25 10.94
C TRP A 23 -0.24 4.54 10.69
N LEU A 24 -1.54 4.43 10.39
CA LEU A 24 -2.42 5.58 10.20
C LEU A 24 -2.59 6.41 11.48
N GLU A 25 -2.74 5.76 12.64
CA GLU A 25 -2.84 6.44 13.95
C GLU A 25 -1.61 7.32 14.24
N GLU A 26 -0.43 6.89 13.79
CA GLU A 26 0.83 7.60 14.01
C GLU A 26 1.14 8.68 12.95
N ASN A 27 0.61 8.53 11.72
CA ASN A 27 1.07 9.31 10.57
C ASN A 27 0.00 10.18 9.90
N TRP A 28 -1.29 9.86 10.06
CA TRP A 28 -2.38 10.65 9.51
C TRP A 28 -2.67 11.87 10.37
N ASP A 29 -2.73 13.02 9.72
CA ASP A 29 -3.13 14.29 10.32
C ASP A 29 -3.93 15.06 9.27
N PRO A 30 -5.20 15.42 9.55
CA PRO A 30 -6.06 16.13 8.61
C PRO A 30 -5.56 17.53 8.24
N ASP A 31 -4.63 18.11 9.01
CA ASP A 31 -4.03 19.41 8.73
C ASP A 31 -2.81 19.33 7.79
N LEU A 32 -2.35 18.13 7.42
CA LEU A 32 -1.32 17.96 6.40
C LEU A 32 -1.79 18.43 5.03
N THR A 33 -0.86 18.95 4.24
CA THR A 33 -1.13 19.12 2.82
C THR A 33 -1.29 17.75 2.15
N VAL A 34 -2.09 17.70 1.08
CA VAL A 34 -2.27 16.47 0.28
C VAL A 34 -0.93 15.93 -0.23
N ALA A 35 0.01 16.82 -0.58
CA ALA A 35 1.33 16.43 -1.08
C ALA A 35 2.16 15.72 0.00
N GLU A 36 2.25 16.31 1.21
CA GLU A 36 2.97 15.69 2.34
C GLU A 36 2.34 14.34 2.72
N TRP A 37 1.01 14.26 2.69
CA TRP A 37 0.32 13.01 2.98
C TRP A 37 0.64 11.93 1.95
N TRP A 38 0.54 12.23 0.66
CA TRP A 38 0.84 11.27 -0.39
C TRP A 38 2.31 10.86 -0.44
N GLU A 39 3.23 11.76 -0.12
CA GLU A 39 4.64 11.41 0.04
C GLU A 39 4.83 10.39 1.17
N ARG A 40 4.24 10.61 2.35
CA ARG A 40 4.30 9.66 3.47
C ARG A 40 3.68 8.31 3.13
N LEU A 41 2.49 8.33 2.54
CA LEU A 41 1.75 7.13 2.15
C LEU A 41 2.52 6.32 1.08
N GLY A 42 3.15 7.02 0.13
CA GLY A 42 3.98 6.43 -0.92
C GLY A 42 5.26 5.82 -0.39
N LEU A 43 6.03 6.58 0.41
CA LEU A 43 7.29 6.09 1.00
C LEU A 43 7.10 4.91 1.96
N ALA A 44 5.96 4.86 2.64
CA ALA A 44 5.59 3.72 3.47
C ALA A 44 5.14 2.48 2.65
N GLY A 45 4.90 2.65 1.35
CA GLY A 45 4.43 1.59 0.44
C GLY A 45 2.92 1.35 0.45
N TRP A 46 2.16 2.11 1.24
CA TRP A 46 0.70 1.98 1.34
C TRP A 46 -0.05 2.59 0.16
N ALA A 47 0.58 3.47 -0.62
CA ALA A 47 -0.04 4.01 -1.83
C ALA A 47 -0.14 2.99 -2.97
N ALA A 48 0.81 2.06 -3.07
CA ALA A 48 0.87 1.03 -4.10
C ALA A 48 1.33 -0.34 -3.52
N PRO A 49 0.58 -0.90 -2.56
CA PRO A 49 1.03 -2.04 -1.74
C PRO A 49 1.38 -3.30 -2.52
N THR A 50 0.83 -3.47 -3.74
CA THR A 50 1.14 -4.61 -4.61
C THR A 50 2.46 -4.49 -5.36
N LEU A 51 3.07 -3.31 -5.41
CA LEU A 51 4.40 -3.16 -6.01
C LEU A 51 5.46 -3.87 -5.17
N PRO A 52 6.58 -4.28 -5.77
CA PRO A 52 7.74 -4.80 -5.05
C PRO A 52 8.27 -3.85 -3.96
N THR A 53 8.90 -4.41 -2.93
CA THR A 53 9.47 -3.63 -1.82
C THR A 53 10.68 -2.79 -2.22
N ASP A 54 11.34 -3.12 -3.32
CA ASP A 54 12.41 -2.34 -3.95
C ASP A 54 11.88 -1.30 -4.96
N ALA A 55 10.55 -1.16 -5.07
CA ALA A 55 9.87 -0.18 -5.91
C ALA A 55 8.71 0.51 -5.17
N TYR A 56 8.98 0.93 -3.92
CA TYR A 56 8.04 1.68 -3.06
C TYR A 56 6.69 1.00 -2.85
N GLY A 57 6.64 -0.33 -2.88
CA GLY A 57 5.47 -1.11 -2.45
C GLY A 57 5.77 -1.99 -1.25
N LYS A 58 4.85 -2.93 -0.97
CA LYS A 58 4.97 -3.90 0.13
C LYS A 58 4.96 -5.36 -0.34
N GLY A 59 4.88 -5.60 -1.66
CA GLY A 59 4.78 -6.93 -2.24
C GLY A 59 3.50 -7.67 -1.86
N LEU A 60 2.46 -6.94 -1.45
CA LEU A 60 1.21 -7.54 -0.98
C LEU A 60 0.42 -8.19 -2.12
N SER A 61 -0.39 -9.18 -1.75
CA SER A 61 -1.35 -9.74 -2.69
C SER A 61 -2.41 -8.69 -3.08
N ARG A 62 -3.09 -8.89 -4.20
CA ARG A 62 -4.21 -8.02 -4.60
C ARG A 62 -5.34 -8.01 -3.57
N GLY A 63 -5.55 -9.13 -2.86
CA GLY A 63 -6.59 -9.22 -1.82
C GLY A 63 -6.24 -8.36 -0.61
N ASP A 64 -5.01 -8.46 -0.14
CA ASP A 64 -4.52 -7.68 1.01
C ASP A 64 -4.49 -6.18 0.67
N ALA A 65 -4.09 -5.82 -0.55
CA ALA A 65 -4.14 -4.44 -1.04
C ALA A 65 -5.55 -3.83 -1.02
N VAL A 66 -6.58 -4.63 -1.33
CA VAL A 66 -7.98 -4.19 -1.21
C VAL A 66 -8.34 -3.93 0.25
N LEU A 67 -7.89 -4.78 1.16
CA LEU A 67 -8.18 -4.63 2.60
C LEU A 67 -7.45 -3.44 3.21
N VAL A 68 -6.21 -3.19 2.82
CA VAL A 68 -5.46 -1.97 3.14
C VAL A 68 -6.23 -0.73 2.67
N GLN A 69 -6.68 -0.70 1.41
CA GLN A 69 -7.42 0.45 0.89
C GLN A 69 -8.75 0.67 1.61
N ASN A 70 -9.44 -0.41 1.98
CA ASN A 70 -10.65 -0.33 2.81
C ASN A 70 -10.34 0.22 4.20
N ALA A 71 -9.27 -0.23 4.85
CA ALA A 71 -8.86 0.24 6.16
C ALA A 71 -8.51 1.75 6.15
N ILE A 72 -7.78 2.23 5.13
CA ILE A 72 -7.49 3.66 4.93
C ILE A 72 -8.79 4.47 4.82
N ASN A 73 -9.75 3.99 4.02
CA ASN A 73 -11.03 4.65 3.81
C ASN A 73 -11.89 4.66 5.09
N GLU A 74 -11.95 3.54 5.82
CA GLU A 74 -12.69 3.40 7.08
C GLU A 74 -12.09 4.25 8.20
N PHE A 75 -10.77 4.43 8.20
CA PHE A 75 -10.08 5.33 9.13
C PHE A 75 -10.42 6.81 8.87
N GLY A 76 -10.84 7.14 7.64
CA GLY A 76 -11.14 8.50 7.21
C GLY A 76 -9.93 9.27 6.67
N ALA A 77 -8.81 8.58 6.41
CA ALA A 77 -7.64 9.17 5.76
C ALA A 77 -7.86 9.30 4.25
N LEU A 78 -7.19 10.27 3.63
CA LEU A 78 -7.23 10.43 2.18
C LEU A 78 -6.52 9.23 1.51
N GLY A 79 -7.17 8.59 0.53
CA GLY A 79 -6.55 7.50 -0.24
C GLY A 79 -5.38 7.94 -1.12
N ALA A 80 -4.70 6.96 -1.71
CA ALA A 80 -3.64 7.17 -2.69
C ALA A 80 -4.13 7.98 -3.91
N PRO A 81 -3.23 8.67 -4.64
CA PRO A 81 -3.61 9.41 -5.84
C PRO A 81 -4.22 8.48 -6.89
N GLY A 82 -5.43 8.81 -7.35
CA GLY A 82 -6.07 8.10 -8.44
C GLY A 82 -5.43 8.39 -9.80
N GLY A 83 -5.72 7.54 -10.79
CA GLY A 83 -5.34 7.76 -12.19
C GLY A 83 -4.22 6.85 -12.69
N LEU A 84 -3.69 7.15 -13.88
CA LEU A 84 -2.80 6.26 -14.62
C LEU A 84 -1.40 6.11 -14.01
N GLY A 85 -1.00 7.00 -13.09
CA GLY A 85 0.29 6.92 -12.40
C GLY A 85 0.46 5.58 -11.67
N LEU A 86 -0.43 5.30 -10.72
CA LEU A 86 -0.40 4.04 -9.96
C LEU A 86 -1.04 2.86 -10.70
N LEU A 87 -1.96 3.12 -11.64
CA LEU A 87 -2.62 2.04 -12.40
C LEU A 87 -1.76 1.46 -13.54
N LEU A 88 -0.85 2.23 -14.10
CA LEU A 88 -0.09 1.83 -15.30
C LEU A 88 1.40 2.18 -15.21
N ALA A 89 1.74 3.44 -14.98
CA ALA A 89 3.14 3.90 -15.06
C ALA A 89 4.02 3.23 -14.01
N ALA A 90 3.67 3.32 -12.73
CA ALA A 90 4.44 2.74 -11.64
C ALA A 90 4.59 1.20 -11.75
N PRO A 91 3.53 0.40 -12.02
CA PRO A 91 3.70 -1.04 -12.25
C PRO A 91 4.60 -1.38 -13.44
N THR A 92 4.53 -0.59 -14.52
CA THR A 92 5.38 -0.82 -15.71
C THR A 92 6.84 -0.55 -15.38
N ILE A 93 7.13 0.55 -14.67
CA ILE A 93 8.49 0.93 -14.27
C ILE A 93 9.04 -0.03 -13.21
N ALA A 94 8.23 -0.43 -12.23
CA ALA A 94 8.65 -1.43 -11.23
C ALA A 94 9.00 -2.79 -11.87
N THR A 95 8.33 -3.16 -12.95
CA THR A 95 8.57 -4.46 -13.62
C THR A 95 9.74 -4.41 -14.62
N HIS A 96 9.92 -3.28 -15.33
CA HIS A 96 10.82 -3.19 -16.48
C HIS A 96 11.92 -2.13 -16.35
N GLY A 97 11.82 -1.25 -15.36
CA GLY A 97 12.77 -0.20 -15.10
C GLY A 97 14.02 -0.70 -14.40
N ASN A 98 15.10 0.06 -14.54
CA ASN A 98 16.30 -0.12 -13.73
C ASN A 98 16.16 0.63 -12.38
N PRO A 99 17.07 0.42 -11.41
CA PRO A 99 17.00 1.09 -10.11
C PRO A 99 16.95 2.63 -10.20
N GLU A 100 17.68 3.24 -11.14
CA GLU A 100 17.67 4.70 -11.32
C GLU A 100 16.31 5.22 -11.84
N GLN A 101 15.62 4.44 -12.66
CA GLN A 101 14.28 4.77 -13.16
C GLN A 101 13.23 4.57 -12.09
N ILE A 102 13.38 3.55 -11.24
CA ILE A 102 12.49 3.33 -10.09
C ILE A 102 12.61 4.50 -9.13
N GLU A 103 13.82 4.84 -8.67
CA GLU A 103 14.09 5.97 -7.76
C GLU A 103 13.56 7.30 -8.29
N LYS A 104 13.59 7.50 -9.62
CA LYS A 104 13.22 8.78 -10.22
C LYS A 104 11.74 8.94 -10.51
N TYR A 105 11.02 7.85 -10.77
CA TYR A 105 9.69 7.90 -11.39
C TYR A 105 8.60 7.08 -10.69
N VAL A 106 8.96 6.24 -9.72
CA VAL A 106 8.01 5.50 -8.88
C VAL A 106 7.93 6.21 -7.54
#